data_AF-A0A7S2SNT4-F1
#
_entry.id   AF-A0A7S2SNT4-F1
#
_cell.length_a   1.000
_cell.length_b   1.000
_cell.length_c   1.000
_cell.angle_alpha   90.00
_cell.angle_beta   90.00
_cell.angle_gamma   90.00
#
_symmetry.space_group_name_H-M   'P 1'
#
loop_
_entity.id
_entity.type
_entity.pdbx_description
1 polymer ?
#
loop_
_entity_poly.entity_id
_entity_poly.type
_entity_poly.pdbx_seq_one_letter_code
_entity_poly.pdbx_strand_id
1 'polypeptide(L)'
;APCLVVPKLLLLGSQFARGSLDSDGFWQEMLAFETGTAALEGRPRMSKRLRQTAKSAVARHRRATAQRSEALNFVVSEMAHSREAPLSLTRLRQALKQHGPVCINRRSSIGGTVLVDLCRARYVTERVILNCVELVVDEWGADVNVAAHAIDGAVGLPPLCIASARAMPTVVRYLVLRGADPQRPGEGRFHLFANRHKSLQGVFKPVEWARRMHEAERAAGLAHGMENLLRVIKLLSSPSSSSSSPARTRARPEEGGG
;
A
#
# COMPACT_ATOMS: atom_id res chain seq x y z
N ALA A 1 -5.49 11.17 -10.92
CA ALA A 1 -4.05 11.36 -11.18
C ALA A 1 -3.28 10.35 -10.33
N PRO A 2 -2.52 9.42 -10.94
CA PRO A 2 -1.76 8.42 -10.19
C PRO A 2 -0.63 9.13 -9.43
N CYS A 3 -0.26 8.58 -8.28
CA CYS A 3 0.67 9.14 -7.30
C CYS A 3 2.14 9.19 -7.77
N LEU A 4 2.41 9.68 -8.98
CA LEU A 4 3.74 10.08 -9.48
C LEU A 4 4.14 11.44 -8.87
N VAL A 5 4.15 11.51 -7.54
CA VAL A 5 4.25 12.75 -6.77
C VAL A 5 5.71 13.18 -6.53
N VAL A 6 6.67 12.24 -6.63
CA VAL A 6 8.02 12.47 -6.10
C VAL A 6 8.95 13.27 -7.04
N PRO A 7 9.01 13.05 -8.37
CA PRO A 7 10.03 13.72 -9.19
C PRO A 7 9.82 15.25 -9.31
N LYS A 8 8.56 15.69 -9.36
CA LYS A 8 8.23 17.11 -9.60
C LYS A 8 8.42 17.98 -8.36
N LEU A 9 8.23 17.44 -7.16
CA LEU A 9 8.48 18.17 -5.91
C LEU A 9 9.97 18.44 -5.66
N LEU A 10 10.85 17.49 -6.01
CA LEU A 10 12.30 17.71 -5.93
C LEU A 10 12.78 18.77 -6.94
N LEU A 11 12.19 18.78 -8.14
CA LEU A 11 12.45 19.82 -9.14
C LEU A 11 11.97 21.19 -8.67
N LEU A 12 10.77 21.30 -8.08
CA LEU A 12 10.26 22.54 -7.50
C LEU A 12 11.15 23.04 -6.35
N GLY A 13 11.61 22.15 -5.47
CA GLY A 13 12.52 22.52 -4.39
C GLY A 13 13.82 23.18 -4.88
N SER A 14 14.36 22.73 -6.01
CA SER A 14 15.58 23.29 -6.60
C SER A 14 15.39 24.68 -7.23
N GLN A 15 14.22 24.96 -7.79
CA GLN A 15 13.89 26.27 -8.37
C GLN A 15 13.59 27.31 -7.29
N PHE A 16 13.04 26.89 -6.15
CA PHE A 16 12.70 27.77 -5.04
C PHE A 16 13.80 27.95 -3.99
N ALA A 17 14.92 27.21 -4.06
CA ALA A 17 16.07 27.42 -3.16
C ALA A 17 16.68 28.84 -3.25
N ARG A 18 16.26 29.65 -4.24
CA ARG A 18 16.63 31.08 -4.37
C ARG A 18 15.50 32.06 -4.00
N GLY A 19 14.31 31.60 -3.64
CA GLY A 19 13.15 32.41 -3.28
C GLY A 19 12.67 32.16 -1.85
N SER A 20 12.03 33.16 -1.22
CA SER A 20 11.46 33.00 0.12
C SER A 20 10.36 31.92 0.13
N LEU A 21 10.52 30.89 0.98
CA LEU A 21 9.54 29.83 1.24
C LEU A 21 8.20 30.35 1.80
N ASP A 22 8.14 31.63 2.15
CA ASP A 22 6.92 32.29 2.64
C ASP A 22 6.15 33.03 1.53
N SER A 23 6.57 32.89 0.27
CA SER A 23 5.82 33.48 -0.85
C SER A 23 4.49 32.74 -1.07
N ASP A 24 3.38 33.48 -1.15
CA ASP A 24 2.04 32.92 -1.40
C ASP A 24 1.97 32.14 -2.73
N GLY A 25 2.84 32.47 -3.70
CA GLY A 25 2.95 31.78 -4.99
C GLY A 25 3.33 30.30 -4.84
N PHE A 26 4.34 30.00 -4.00
CA PHE A 26 4.76 28.62 -3.75
C PHE A 26 3.61 27.75 -3.23
N TRP A 27 2.85 28.26 -2.25
CA TRP A 27 1.72 27.52 -1.68
C TRP A 27 0.55 27.36 -2.65
N GLN A 28 0.36 28.28 -3.60
CA GLN A 28 -0.65 28.14 -4.65
C GLN A 28 -0.27 27.08 -5.68
N GLU A 29 0.98 27.05 -6.12
CA GLU A 29 1.49 26.01 -7.01
C GLU A 29 1.41 24.63 -6.38
N MET A 30 1.78 24.51 -5.10
CA MET A 30 1.67 23.24 -4.37
C MET A 30 0.21 22.81 -4.20
N LEU A 31 -0.70 23.74 -3.93
CA LEU A 31 -2.14 23.41 -3.86
C LEU A 31 -2.64 22.91 -5.22
N ALA A 32 -2.34 23.62 -6.31
CA ALA A 32 -2.75 23.25 -7.67
C ALA A 32 -2.18 21.87 -8.08
N PHE A 33 -0.94 21.60 -7.69
CA PHE A 33 -0.30 20.31 -7.88
C PHE A 33 -0.99 19.19 -7.09
N GLU A 34 -1.30 19.40 -5.81
CA GLU A 34 -1.98 18.40 -4.96
C GLU A 34 -3.44 18.15 -5.36
N THR A 35 -4.17 19.19 -5.77
CA THR A 35 -5.58 19.07 -6.17
C THR A 35 -5.76 18.62 -7.61
N GLY A 36 -4.71 18.70 -8.44
CA GLY A 36 -4.79 18.45 -9.89
C GLY A 36 -5.67 19.47 -10.62
N THR A 37 -6.01 20.59 -9.98
CA THR A 37 -6.78 21.67 -10.61
C THR A 37 -5.80 22.71 -11.13
N ALA A 38 -5.83 22.98 -12.44
CA ALA A 38 -5.34 24.25 -12.96
C ALA A 38 -5.98 25.38 -12.15
N ALA A 39 -5.22 26.46 -11.94
CA ALA A 39 -5.47 27.53 -10.99
C ALA A 39 -6.96 27.82 -10.73
N LEU A 40 -7.31 28.07 -9.46
CA LEU A 40 -8.64 28.49 -8.98
C LEU A 40 -9.08 29.81 -9.65
N GLU A 41 -9.38 29.77 -10.93
CA GLU A 41 -9.99 30.86 -11.68
C GLU A 41 -11.44 30.98 -11.19
N GLY A 42 -11.78 32.11 -10.60
CA GLY A 42 -13.13 32.39 -10.12
C GLY A 42 -13.34 32.27 -8.61
N ARG A 43 -12.33 32.47 -7.75
CA ARG A 43 -12.60 32.60 -6.31
C ARG A 43 -13.61 33.74 -6.06
N PRO A 44 -14.73 33.49 -5.36
CA PRO A 44 -15.66 34.54 -5.00
C PRO A 44 -14.94 35.63 -4.18
N ARG A 45 -15.35 36.89 -4.35
CA ARG A 45 -14.78 38.02 -3.58
C ARG A 45 -15.03 37.79 -2.08
N MET A 46 -14.02 37.28 -1.37
CA MET A 46 -14.05 37.16 0.09
C MET A 46 -13.49 38.43 0.75
N SER A 47 -14.09 38.81 1.88
CA SER A 47 -13.61 39.91 2.71
C SER A 47 -12.16 39.67 3.14
N LYS A 48 -11.35 40.73 3.27
CA LYS A 48 -9.92 40.62 3.65
C LYS A 48 -9.72 39.80 4.94
N ARG A 49 -10.66 39.89 5.89
CA ARG A 49 -10.63 39.18 7.17
C ARG A 49 -10.87 37.67 7.06
N LEU A 50 -11.54 37.22 6.00
CA LEU A 50 -11.86 35.81 5.75
C LEU A 50 -10.95 35.16 4.70
N ARG A 51 -10.02 35.92 4.12
CA ARG A 51 -9.06 35.39 3.14
C ARG A 51 -8.15 34.38 3.82
N GLN A 52 -8.33 33.13 3.45
CA GLN A 52 -7.43 32.07 3.82
C GLN A 52 -6.15 32.22 3.02
N THR A 53 -5.01 32.24 3.72
CA THR A 53 -3.69 32.19 3.08
C THR A 53 -3.55 30.89 2.30
N ALA A 54 -2.77 30.90 1.22
CA ALA A 54 -2.55 29.69 0.42
C ALA A 54 -1.97 28.54 1.29
N LYS A 55 -1.08 28.88 2.23
CA LYS A 55 -0.56 27.97 3.26
C LYS A 55 -1.66 27.29 4.08
N SER A 56 -2.64 28.06 4.57
CA SER A 56 -3.77 27.50 5.34
C SER A 56 -4.67 26.60 4.49
N ALA A 57 -4.82 26.92 3.19
CA ALA A 57 -5.57 26.10 2.25
C ALA A 57 -4.89 24.76 1.99
N VAL A 58 -3.56 24.75 1.76
CA VAL A 58 -2.76 23.52 1.67
C VAL A 58 -2.87 22.70 2.95
N ALA A 59 -2.69 23.32 4.12
CA ALA A 59 -2.78 22.61 5.40
C ALA A 59 -4.15 21.94 5.58
N ARG A 60 -5.23 22.64 5.21
CA ARG A 60 -6.58 22.05 5.22
C ARG A 60 -6.72 20.91 4.22
N HIS A 61 -6.23 21.09 2.99
CA HIS A 61 -6.29 20.06 1.96
C HIS A 61 -5.58 18.78 2.42
N ARG A 62 -4.36 18.91 2.95
CA ARG A 62 -3.61 17.78 3.50
C ARG A 62 -4.33 17.09 4.67
N ARG A 63 -4.95 17.85 5.58
CA ARG A 63 -5.77 17.29 6.66
C ARG A 63 -6.99 16.53 6.11
N ALA A 64 -7.68 17.08 5.13
CA ALA A 64 -8.83 16.43 4.50
C ALA A 64 -8.42 15.14 3.75
N THR A 65 -7.29 15.15 3.04
CA THR A 65 -6.74 13.97 2.37
C THR A 65 -6.27 12.92 3.38
N ALA A 66 -5.69 13.33 4.51
CA ALA A 66 -5.34 12.45 5.61
C ALA A 66 -6.59 11.76 6.21
N GLN A 67 -7.65 12.53 6.50
CA GLN A 67 -8.91 12.00 7.03
C GLN A 67 -9.57 11.01 6.06
N ARG A 68 -9.60 11.32 4.76
CA ARG A 68 -10.12 10.40 3.73
C ARG A 68 -9.29 9.12 3.62
N SER A 69 -7.98 9.22 3.74
CA SER A 69 -7.09 8.05 3.74
C SER A 69 -7.33 7.17 4.96
N GLU A 70 -7.59 7.76 6.14
CA GLU A 70 -7.95 7.02 7.35
C GLU A 70 -9.30 6.30 7.18
N ALA A 71 -10.31 7.00 6.64
CA ALA A 71 -11.61 6.39 6.34
C ALA A 71 -11.50 5.23 5.34
N LEU A 72 -10.68 5.38 4.29
CA LEU A 72 -10.40 4.30 3.35
C LEU A 72 -9.74 3.10 4.04
N ASN A 73 -8.69 3.33 4.85
CA ASN A 73 -8.01 2.26 5.60
C ASN A 73 -8.99 1.51 6.50
N PHE A 74 -9.89 2.23 7.19
CA PHE A 74 -10.94 1.63 8.02
C PHE A 74 -11.85 0.72 7.20
N VAL A 75 -12.42 1.21 6.09
CA VAL A 75 -13.31 0.43 5.22
C VAL A 75 -12.60 -0.80 4.63
N VAL A 76 -11.34 -0.67 4.22
CA VAL A 76 -10.54 -1.80 3.70
C VAL A 76 -10.26 -2.83 4.79
N SER A 77 -9.92 -2.39 6.00
CA SER A 77 -9.71 -3.26 7.15
C SER A 77 -10.98 -4.05 7.51
N GLU A 78 -12.15 -3.39 7.50
CA GLU A 78 -13.43 -4.07 7.68
C GLU A 78 -13.69 -5.12 6.60
N MET A 79 -13.46 -4.79 5.33
CA MET A 79 -13.59 -5.76 4.22
C MET A 79 -12.61 -6.93 4.34
N ALA A 80 -11.39 -6.69 4.83
CA ALA A 80 -10.37 -7.73 5.01
C ALA A 80 -10.73 -8.72 6.14
N HIS A 81 -11.47 -8.25 7.14
CA HIS A 81 -11.84 -9.01 8.33
C HIS A 81 -13.32 -9.39 8.43
N SER A 82 -14.15 -9.03 7.45
CA SER A 82 -15.57 -9.38 7.41
C SER A 82 -15.83 -10.68 6.65
N ARG A 83 -16.65 -11.57 7.25
CA ARG A 83 -17.16 -12.77 6.59
C ARG A 83 -18.43 -12.49 5.79
N GLU A 84 -19.26 -11.56 6.26
CA GLU A 84 -20.53 -11.18 5.63
C GLU A 84 -20.32 -10.30 4.40
N ALA A 85 -19.34 -9.41 4.49
CA ALA A 85 -19.01 -8.46 3.47
C ALA A 85 -17.51 -8.56 3.15
N PRO A 86 -17.04 -9.67 2.56
CA PRO A 86 -15.63 -9.87 2.29
C PRO A 86 -15.12 -8.92 1.20
N LEU A 87 -13.80 -8.78 1.17
CA LEU A 87 -13.06 -8.04 0.14
C LEU A 87 -13.41 -8.56 -1.26
N SER A 88 -13.68 -7.64 -2.19
CA SER A 88 -13.78 -7.92 -3.61
C SER A 88 -13.19 -6.77 -4.42
N LEU A 89 -12.76 -7.05 -5.65
CA LEU A 89 -12.17 -6.03 -6.52
C LEU A 89 -13.13 -4.86 -6.78
N THR A 90 -14.41 -5.17 -7.01
CA THR A 90 -15.45 -4.16 -7.25
C THR A 90 -15.64 -3.24 -6.04
N ARG A 91 -15.71 -3.81 -4.83
CA ARG A 91 -15.89 -3.02 -3.60
C ARG A 91 -14.67 -2.19 -3.28
N LEU A 92 -13.47 -2.72 -3.50
CA LEU A 92 -12.23 -1.96 -3.36
C LEU A 92 -12.20 -0.76 -4.32
N ARG A 93 -12.54 -0.96 -5.61
CA ARG A 93 -12.65 0.13 -6.59
C ARG A 93 -13.67 1.19 -6.16
N GLN A 94 -14.83 0.76 -5.66
CA GLN A 94 -15.85 1.68 -5.16
C GLN A 94 -15.34 2.50 -3.97
N ALA A 95 -14.69 1.85 -2.99
CA ALA A 95 -14.13 2.54 -1.83
C ALA A 95 -13.04 3.55 -2.25
N LEU A 96 -12.13 3.15 -3.13
CA LEU A 96 -11.09 4.03 -3.67
C LEU A 96 -11.67 5.24 -4.42
N LYS A 97 -12.73 5.03 -5.22
CA LYS A 97 -13.45 6.10 -5.90
C LYS A 97 -14.15 7.04 -4.92
N GLN A 98 -14.82 6.48 -3.90
CA GLN A 98 -15.59 7.24 -2.92
C GLN A 98 -14.71 8.11 -2.02
N HIS A 99 -13.54 7.61 -1.61
CA HIS A 99 -12.64 8.32 -0.71
C HIS A 99 -11.54 9.11 -1.42
N GLY A 100 -11.38 8.97 -2.74
CA GLY A 100 -10.35 9.66 -3.52
C GLY A 100 -10.49 11.20 -3.52
N PRO A 101 -9.38 11.93 -3.70
CA PRO A 101 -7.98 11.51 -3.59
C PRO A 101 -7.55 11.09 -2.18
N VAL A 102 -6.67 10.08 -2.11
CA VAL A 102 -6.09 9.52 -0.88
C VAL A 102 -4.57 9.40 -0.97
N CYS A 103 -3.89 9.36 0.17
CA CYS A 103 -2.50 8.99 0.28
C CYS A 103 -2.41 7.47 0.51
N ILE A 104 -2.30 6.66 -0.54
CA ILE A 104 -2.39 5.19 -0.47
C ILE A 104 -1.34 4.55 0.48
N ASN A 105 -0.18 5.20 0.61
CA ASN A 105 0.94 4.76 1.46
C ASN A 105 0.86 5.30 2.90
N ARG A 106 -0.19 6.05 3.24
CA ARG A 106 -0.40 6.54 4.60
C ARG A 106 -0.80 5.37 5.49
N ARG A 107 -0.05 5.21 6.59
CA ARG A 107 -0.39 4.25 7.65
C ARG A 107 -1.58 4.74 8.45
N SER A 108 -2.52 3.85 8.74
CA SER A 108 -3.56 4.11 9.73
C SER A 108 -2.99 4.11 11.14
N SER A 109 -3.66 4.83 12.02
CA SER A 109 -3.38 4.85 13.47
C SER A 109 -3.59 3.49 14.15
N ILE A 110 -4.52 2.67 13.64
CA ILE A 110 -4.94 1.40 14.26
C ILE A 110 -4.32 0.19 13.54
N GLY A 111 -3.65 0.38 12.40
CA GLY A 111 -3.29 -0.73 11.52
C GLY A 111 -2.17 -0.45 10.54
N GLY A 112 -2.35 -0.97 9.32
CA GLY A 112 -1.38 -0.87 8.25
C GLY A 112 -1.68 0.25 7.27
N THR A 113 -1.06 0.13 6.10
CA THR A 113 -1.55 0.75 4.87
C THR A 113 -2.60 -0.14 4.23
N VAL A 114 -3.39 0.40 3.29
CA VAL A 114 -4.30 -0.39 2.42
C VAL A 114 -3.67 -1.69 1.94
N LEU A 115 -2.44 -1.66 1.42
CA LEU A 115 -1.76 -2.85 0.89
C LEU A 115 -1.52 -3.95 1.94
N VAL A 116 -1.21 -3.57 3.18
CA VAL A 116 -1.01 -4.51 4.30
C VAL A 116 -2.35 -5.17 4.63
N ASP A 117 -3.43 -4.40 4.71
CA ASP A 117 -4.76 -4.94 5.05
C ASP A 117 -5.31 -5.87 3.97
N LEU A 118 -5.05 -5.56 2.68
CA LEU A 118 -5.35 -6.49 1.58
C LEU A 118 -4.60 -7.82 1.77
N CYS A 119 -3.32 -7.78 2.13
CA CYS A 119 -2.54 -8.99 2.41
C CYS A 119 -3.01 -9.73 3.68
N ARG A 120 -3.73 -9.07 4.60
CA ARG A 120 -4.31 -9.67 5.83
C ARG A 120 -5.72 -10.26 5.62
N ALA A 121 -6.34 -10.03 4.47
CA ALA A 121 -7.73 -10.41 4.22
C ALA A 121 -7.98 -11.92 4.39
N ARG A 122 -8.86 -12.32 5.32
CA ARG A 122 -8.98 -13.72 5.78
C ARG A 122 -10.00 -14.57 5.03
N TYR A 123 -11.09 -13.96 4.58
CA TYR A 123 -12.26 -14.67 4.06
C TYR A 123 -12.35 -14.63 2.53
N VAL A 124 -11.20 -14.56 1.86
CA VAL A 124 -11.10 -14.45 0.41
C VAL A 124 -9.99 -15.35 -0.13
N THR A 125 -10.12 -15.73 -1.40
CA THR A 125 -9.10 -16.53 -2.07
C THR A 125 -7.86 -15.68 -2.40
N GLU A 126 -6.71 -16.34 -2.52
CA GLU A 126 -5.47 -15.69 -2.93
C GLU A 126 -5.60 -14.92 -4.25
N ARG A 127 -6.38 -15.45 -5.22
CA ARG A 127 -6.65 -14.78 -6.50
C ARG A 127 -7.33 -13.42 -6.32
N VAL A 128 -8.29 -13.31 -5.39
CA VAL A 128 -8.96 -12.04 -5.10
C VAL A 128 -7.99 -11.05 -4.46
N ILE A 129 -7.15 -11.53 -3.53
CA ILE A 129 -6.11 -10.72 -2.90
C ILE A 129 -5.14 -10.19 -3.96
N LEU A 130 -4.64 -11.05 -4.85
CA LEU A 130 -3.73 -10.68 -5.93
C LEU A 130 -4.33 -9.58 -6.82
N ASN A 131 -5.56 -9.74 -7.30
CA ASN A 131 -6.21 -8.72 -8.13
C ASN A 131 -6.32 -7.36 -7.42
N CYS A 132 -6.60 -7.38 -6.11
CA CYS A 132 -6.68 -6.15 -5.31
C CYS A 132 -5.31 -5.51 -5.07
N VAL A 133 -4.28 -6.33 -4.83
CA VAL A 133 -2.89 -5.90 -4.69
C VAL A 133 -2.39 -5.28 -5.99
N GLU A 134 -2.62 -5.93 -7.14
CA GLU A 134 -2.29 -5.42 -8.47
C GLU A 134 -2.93 -4.06 -8.71
N LEU A 135 -4.23 -3.92 -8.42
CA LEU A 135 -4.93 -2.63 -8.55
C LEU A 135 -4.25 -1.52 -7.75
N VAL A 136 -3.96 -1.73 -6.46
CA VAL A 136 -3.42 -0.65 -5.62
C VAL A 136 -1.96 -0.34 -5.92
N VAL A 137 -1.15 -1.33 -6.31
CA VAL A 137 0.25 -1.13 -6.67
C VAL A 137 0.36 -0.48 -8.05
N ASP A 138 -0.31 -1.02 -9.07
CA ASP A 138 -0.16 -0.59 -10.46
C ASP A 138 -0.94 0.67 -10.81
N GLU A 139 -2.18 0.81 -10.32
CA GLU A 139 -3.03 1.96 -10.66
C GLU A 139 -2.92 3.09 -9.61
N TRP A 140 -2.70 2.76 -8.34
CA TRP A 140 -2.68 3.74 -7.24
C TRP A 140 -1.28 4.04 -6.69
N GLY A 141 -0.24 3.30 -7.09
CA GLY A 141 1.15 3.55 -6.67
C GLY A 141 1.41 3.20 -5.20
N ALA A 142 0.76 2.15 -4.70
CA ALA A 142 1.10 1.59 -3.39
C ALA A 142 2.54 1.06 -3.37
N ASP A 143 3.33 1.49 -2.39
CA ASP A 143 4.70 1.05 -2.18
C ASP A 143 4.71 -0.27 -1.40
N VAL A 144 5.25 -1.31 -2.05
CA VAL A 144 5.33 -2.68 -1.54
C VAL A 144 6.20 -2.84 -0.29
N ASN A 145 7.05 -1.84 0.00
CA ASN A 145 7.94 -1.84 1.16
C ASN A 145 7.38 -1.03 2.34
N VAL A 146 6.22 -0.38 2.23
CA VAL A 146 5.64 0.32 3.38
C VAL A 146 5.02 -0.71 4.33
N ALA A 147 5.68 -0.89 5.47
CA ALA A 147 5.22 -1.76 6.52
C ALA A 147 4.07 -1.15 7.34
N ALA A 148 3.35 -2.01 8.06
CA ALA A 148 2.34 -1.60 9.03
C ALA A 148 2.95 -0.78 10.18
N HIS A 149 2.10 -0.10 10.96
CA HIS A 149 2.56 0.60 12.16
C HIS A 149 3.22 -0.38 13.13
N ALA A 150 4.37 0.02 13.66
CA ALA A 150 5.05 -0.65 14.76
C ALA A 150 4.49 -0.14 16.08
N ILE A 151 4.01 -1.04 16.94
CA ILE A 151 3.63 -0.66 18.31
C ILE A 151 4.92 -0.61 19.14
N ASP A 152 5.13 0.46 19.92
CA ASP A 152 6.22 0.57 20.91
C ASP A 152 7.66 0.34 20.38
N GLY A 153 7.97 0.84 19.18
CA GLY A 153 9.30 0.72 18.60
C GLY A 153 9.61 -0.63 17.93
N ALA A 154 8.61 -1.50 17.81
CA ALA A 154 8.67 -2.75 17.06
C ALA A 154 9.12 -2.57 15.59
N VAL A 155 9.45 -3.68 14.92
CA VAL A 155 9.66 -3.67 13.47
C VAL A 155 8.30 -3.83 12.79
N GLY A 156 7.81 -2.77 12.14
CA GLY A 156 6.54 -2.81 11.42
C GLY A 156 6.49 -3.98 10.42
N LEU A 157 5.31 -4.59 10.25
CA LEU A 157 5.14 -5.80 9.45
C LEU A 157 4.97 -5.48 7.94
N PRO A 158 5.93 -5.84 7.06
CA PRO A 158 5.81 -5.59 5.62
C PRO A 158 4.77 -6.49 4.94
N PRO A 159 4.16 -6.05 3.82
CA PRO A 159 3.26 -6.87 3.02
C PRO A 159 3.84 -8.24 2.63
N LEU A 160 5.14 -8.27 2.27
CA LEU A 160 5.82 -9.50 1.87
C LEU A 160 5.92 -10.53 3.01
N CYS A 161 6.17 -10.09 4.25
CA CYS A 161 6.16 -10.99 5.42
C CYS A 161 4.78 -11.60 5.64
N ILE A 162 3.71 -10.81 5.50
CA ILE A 162 2.33 -11.26 5.65
C ILE A 162 2.00 -12.31 4.58
N ALA A 163 2.31 -12.02 3.32
CA ALA A 163 2.07 -12.95 2.21
C ALA A 163 2.85 -14.27 2.36
N SER A 164 4.08 -14.18 2.90
CA SER A 164 4.93 -15.34 3.13
C SER A 164 4.40 -16.25 4.25
N ALA A 165 4.06 -15.66 5.40
CA ALA A 165 3.50 -16.40 6.54
C ALA A 165 2.14 -17.03 6.21
N ARG A 166 1.35 -16.38 5.33
CA ARG A 166 0.03 -16.86 4.91
C ARG A 166 0.04 -17.84 3.73
N ALA A 167 1.22 -18.29 3.29
CA ALA A 167 1.35 -19.24 2.19
C ALA A 167 0.69 -18.75 0.86
N MET A 168 0.95 -17.50 0.46
CA MET A 168 0.40 -16.90 -0.77
C MET A 168 1.46 -16.76 -1.87
N PRO A 169 1.85 -17.84 -2.57
CA PRO A 169 2.96 -17.83 -3.52
C PRO A 169 2.78 -16.88 -4.71
N THR A 170 1.57 -16.68 -5.21
CA THR A 170 1.30 -15.76 -6.33
C THR A 170 1.44 -14.31 -5.91
N VAL A 171 0.97 -13.96 -4.71
CA VAL A 171 1.13 -12.62 -4.13
C VAL A 171 2.60 -12.35 -3.80
N VAL A 172 3.30 -13.31 -3.20
CA VAL A 172 4.75 -13.22 -2.92
C VAL A 172 5.53 -12.98 -4.20
N ARG A 173 5.28 -13.77 -5.26
CA ARG A 173 5.93 -13.60 -6.56
C ARG A 173 5.69 -12.22 -7.14
N TYR A 174 4.45 -11.72 -7.07
CA TYR A 174 4.11 -10.38 -7.55
C TYR A 174 4.83 -9.29 -6.76
N LEU A 175 4.81 -9.33 -5.43
CA LEU A 175 5.46 -8.32 -4.59
C LEU A 175 6.97 -8.26 -4.84
N VAL A 176 7.65 -9.41 -4.94
CA VAL A 176 9.08 -9.48 -5.27
C VAL A 176 9.35 -8.89 -6.66
N LEU A 177 8.52 -9.22 -7.65
CA LEU A 177 8.60 -8.64 -9.00
C LEU A 177 8.45 -7.11 -8.99
N ARG A 178 7.69 -6.56 -8.03
CA ARG A 178 7.50 -5.12 -7.82
C ARG A 178 8.54 -4.48 -6.90
N GLY A 179 9.60 -5.20 -6.55
CA GLY A 179 10.71 -4.64 -5.76
C GLY A 179 10.53 -4.70 -4.25
N ALA A 180 9.67 -5.61 -3.75
CA ALA A 180 9.61 -5.87 -2.32
C ALA A 180 10.92 -6.51 -1.84
N ASP A 181 11.49 -6.00 -0.75
CA ASP A 181 12.75 -6.47 -0.20
C ASP A 181 12.57 -7.80 0.57
N PRO A 182 13.14 -8.93 0.08
CA PRO A 182 13.03 -10.23 0.74
C PRO A 182 13.89 -10.35 2.00
N GLN A 183 14.79 -9.39 2.27
CA GLN A 183 15.65 -9.38 3.45
C GLN A 183 15.06 -8.55 4.60
N ARG A 184 14.06 -7.71 4.33
CA ARG A 184 13.46 -6.85 5.34
C ARG A 184 12.64 -7.66 6.34
N PRO A 185 13.03 -7.71 7.63
CA PRO A 185 12.27 -8.43 8.63
C PRO A 185 10.97 -7.69 8.98
N GLY A 186 10.03 -8.43 9.57
CA GLY A 186 8.81 -7.87 10.12
C GLY A 186 8.37 -8.59 11.38
N GLU A 187 7.91 -7.82 12.37
CA GLU A 187 7.33 -8.35 13.60
C GLU A 187 5.85 -8.65 13.40
N GLY A 188 5.42 -9.85 13.80
CA GLY A 188 4.04 -10.25 13.62
C GLY A 188 3.63 -11.45 14.45
N ARG A 189 2.33 -11.73 14.45
CA ARG A 189 1.71 -12.91 15.04
C ARG A 189 0.76 -13.52 14.03
N PHE A 190 1.02 -14.77 13.65
CA PHE A 190 0.21 -15.50 12.66
C PHE A 190 -0.35 -16.76 13.29
N HIS A 191 -1.64 -16.99 13.10
CA HIS A 191 -2.30 -18.22 13.56
C HIS A 191 -1.99 -19.38 12.63
N LEU A 192 -1.88 -20.58 13.21
CA LEU A 192 -1.73 -21.78 12.41
C LEU A 192 -3.04 -22.10 11.67
N PHE A 193 -2.92 -22.64 10.46
CA PHE A 193 -4.02 -23.10 9.63
C PHE A 193 -4.71 -24.32 10.26
N ALA A 194 -3.92 -25.30 10.73
CA ALA A 194 -4.47 -26.49 11.40
C ALA A 194 -5.12 -26.17 12.75
N ASN A 195 -4.64 -25.15 13.46
CA ASN A 195 -5.13 -24.81 14.79
C ASN A 195 -5.12 -23.30 15.05
N ARG A 196 -6.28 -22.67 14.93
CA ARG A 196 -6.48 -21.23 15.15
C ARG A 196 -6.11 -20.74 16.56
N HIS A 197 -6.06 -21.63 17.55
CA HIS A 197 -5.70 -21.26 18.92
C HIS A 197 -4.19 -21.23 19.15
N LYS A 198 -3.41 -21.81 18.23
CA LYS A 198 -1.95 -21.71 18.22
C LYS A 198 -1.54 -20.60 17.25
N SER A 199 -0.48 -19.90 17.63
CA SER A 199 0.08 -18.82 16.82
C SER A 199 1.58 -18.78 16.93
N LEU A 200 2.24 -18.46 15.82
CA LEU A 200 3.65 -18.16 15.75
C LEU A 200 3.83 -16.64 15.86
N GLN A 201 4.66 -16.19 16.80
CA GLN A 201 5.00 -14.78 17.01
C GLN A 201 6.52 -14.60 16.95
N GLY A 202 6.98 -13.48 16.39
CA GLY A 202 8.39 -13.10 16.41
C GLY A 202 8.73 -12.05 15.35
N VAL A 203 10.03 -11.81 15.19
CA VAL A 203 10.60 -10.92 14.17
C VAL A 203 11.42 -11.75 13.22
N PHE A 204 10.90 -11.96 12.01
CA PHE A 204 11.54 -12.85 11.03
C PHE A 204 11.58 -12.20 9.65
N LYS A 205 12.53 -12.65 8.84
CA LYS A 205 12.53 -12.36 7.40
C LYS A 205 11.37 -13.10 6.71
N PRO A 206 10.92 -12.65 5.52
CA PRO A 206 9.89 -13.33 4.73
C PRO A 206 10.09 -14.84 4.58
N VAL A 207 11.31 -15.28 4.23
CA VAL A 207 11.63 -16.71 4.05
C VAL A 207 11.60 -17.49 5.38
N GLU A 208 12.03 -16.87 6.47
CA GLU A 208 12.03 -17.46 7.81
C GLU A 208 10.61 -17.61 8.34
N TRP A 209 9.74 -16.61 8.09
CA TRP A 209 8.31 -16.72 8.37
C TRP A 209 7.69 -17.94 7.69
N ALA A 210 7.96 -18.14 6.39
CA ALA A 210 7.44 -19.29 5.65
C ALA A 210 7.97 -20.64 6.17
N ARG A 211 9.27 -20.72 6.52
CA ARG A 211 9.88 -21.94 7.10
C ARG A 211 9.30 -22.29 8.46
N ARG A 212 9.22 -21.32 9.37
CA ARG A 212 8.70 -21.53 10.73
C ARG A 212 7.21 -21.85 10.72
N MET A 213 6.42 -21.20 9.85
CA MET A 213 5.02 -21.57 9.65
C MET A 213 4.90 -23.02 9.17
N HIS A 214 5.70 -23.43 8.18
CA HIS A 214 5.69 -24.80 7.67
C HIS A 214 6.06 -25.85 8.74
N GLU A 215 7.09 -25.60 9.54
CA GLU A 215 7.47 -26.45 10.66
C GLU A 215 6.37 -26.54 11.72
N ALA A 216 5.76 -25.41 12.06
CA ALA A 216 4.69 -25.34 13.05
C ALA A 216 3.41 -26.04 12.57
N GLU A 217 3.02 -25.89 11.30
CA GLU A 217 1.89 -26.61 10.70
C GLU A 217 2.13 -28.13 10.69
N ARG A 218 3.34 -28.55 10.33
CA ARG A 218 3.73 -29.96 10.35
C ARG A 218 3.65 -30.54 11.76
N ALA A 219 4.17 -29.83 12.75
CA ALA A 219 4.09 -30.24 14.15
C ALA A 219 2.64 -30.24 14.69
N ALA A 220 1.75 -29.42 14.12
CA ALA A 220 0.33 -29.42 14.42
C ALA A 220 -0.47 -30.53 13.71
N GLY A 221 0.18 -31.36 12.88
CA GLY A 221 -0.45 -32.48 12.17
C GLY A 221 -1.15 -32.10 10.87
N LEU A 222 -0.84 -30.94 10.26
CA LEU A 222 -1.39 -30.58 8.96
C LEU A 222 -0.79 -31.48 7.87
N ALA A 223 -1.52 -32.52 7.46
CA ALA A 223 -1.03 -33.47 6.46
C ALA A 223 -1.05 -32.90 5.02
N HIS A 224 -2.03 -32.06 4.69
CA HIS A 224 -2.28 -31.56 3.33
C HIS A 224 -2.31 -30.03 3.32
N GLY A 225 -1.95 -29.40 2.19
CA GLY A 225 -2.00 -27.93 2.03
C GLY A 225 -0.71 -27.17 2.36
N MET A 226 0.37 -27.87 2.73
CA MET A 226 1.70 -27.27 2.97
C MET A 226 2.45 -26.88 1.68
N GLU A 227 1.99 -27.33 0.51
CA GLU A 227 2.67 -27.08 -0.78
C GLU A 227 2.90 -25.59 -1.05
N ASN A 228 1.96 -24.74 -0.67
CA ASN A 228 2.08 -23.30 -0.90
C ASN A 228 3.20 -22.68 -0.06
N LEU A 229 3.42 -23.14 1.18
CA LEU A 229 4.56 -22.70 1.99
C LEU A 229 5.88 -23.12 1.35
N LEU A 230 5.98 -24.36 0.84
CA LEU A 230 7.16 -24.83 0.12
C LEU A 230 7.43 -24.02 -1.15
N ARG A 231 6.37 -23.67 -1.91
CA ARG A 231 6.48 -22.79 -3.08
C ARG A 231 7.01 -21.41 -2.68
N VAL A 232 6.49 -20.81 -1.61
CA VAL A 232 6.99 -19.53 -1.06
C VAL A 232 8.45 -19.63 -0.65
N ILE A 233 8.84 -20.68 0.08
CA ILE A 233 10.23 -20.91 0.50
C ILE A 233 11.15 -21.01 -0.73
N LYS A 234 10.74 -21.77 -1.76
CA LYS A 234 11.49 -21.88 -3.01
C LYS A 234 11.64 -20.54 -3.72
N LEU A 235 10.55 -19.78 -3.84
CA LEU A 235 10.56 -18.45 -4.46
C LEU A 235 11.51 -17.47 -3.77
N LEU A 236 11.54 -17.49 -2.43
CA LEU A 236 12.36 -16.55 -1.64
C LEU A 236 13.80 -17.04 -1.39
N SER A 237 14.06 -18.34 -1.48
CA SER A 237 15.40 -18.92 -1.31
C SER A 237 16.18 -19.00 -2.62
N SER A 238 15.49 -18.96 -3.76
CA SER A 238 16.18 -18.88 -5.05
C SER A 238 16.92 -17.54 -5.06
N PRO A 239 18.26 -17.52 -5.18
CA PRO A 239 18.98 -16.27 -5.32
C PRO A 239 18.34 -15.57 -6.50
N SER A 240 17.70 -14.43 -6.24
CA SER A 240 17.13 -13.59 -7.27
C SER A 240 18.30 -13.26 -8.19
N SER A 241 18.40 -13.99 -9.30
CA SER A 241 19.35 -13.74 -10.38
C SER A 241 19.18 -12.27 -10.72
N SER A 242 20.10 -11.50 -10.17
CA SER A 242 20.08 -10.06 -10.19
C SER A 242 20.01 -9.60 -11.64
N SER A 243 19.18 -8.59 -11.88
CA SER A 243 19.36 -7.63 -12.97
C SER A 243 19.35 -8.14 -14.42
N SER A 244 18.25 -8.72 -14.90
CA SER A 244 17.85 -8.43 -16.28
C SER A 244 16.40 -7.97 -16.29
N SER A 245 16.23 -6.66 -16.48
CA SER A 245 14.95 -5.98 -16.57
C SER A 245 14.45 -6.06 -18.00
N PRO A 246 13.38 -6.80 -18.34
CA PRO A 246 12.59 -6.46 -19.51
C PRO A 246 11.57 -5.42 -19.04
N ALA A 247 11.89 -4.15 -19.26
CA ALA A 247 10.88 -3.11 -19.33
C ALA A 247 9.86 -3.52 -20.40
N ARG A 248 8.83 -4.27 -20.01
CA ARG A 248 7.62 -4.45 -20.83
C ARG A 248 6.86 -3.14 -20.75
N THR A 249 7.29 -2.20 -21.55
CA THR A 249 6.49 -1.06 -21.99
C THR A 249 5.24 -1.67 -22.64
N ARG A 250 4.13 -1.74 -21.89
CA ARG A 250 2.82 -1.97 -22.50
C ARG A 250 2.56 -0.75 -23.37
N ALA A 251 2.88 -0.85 -24.65
CA ALA A 251 2.45 0.09 -25.66
C ALA A 251 0.93 0.22 -25.53
N ARG A 252 0.47 1.43 -25.20
CA ARG A 252 -0.95 1.78 -25.36
C ARG A 252 -1.25 1.70 -26.86
N PRO A 253 -2.36 1.05 -27.27
CA PRO A 253 -2.83 1.22 -28.63
C PRO A 253 -3.21 2.69 -28.80
N GLU A 254 -2.60 3.35 -29.79
CA GLU A 254 -3.03 4.67 -30.21
C GLU A 254 -4.46 4.55 -30.76
N GLU A 255 -5.36 5.33 -30.19
CA GLU A 255 -6.70 5.54 -30.73
C GLU A 255 -6.55 6.27 -32.07
N GLY A 256 -6.71 5.52 -33.16
CA GLY A 256 -6.85 6.08 -34.50
C GLY A 256 -8.15 6.87 -34.58
N GLY A 257 -8.03 8.20 -34.66
CA GLY A 257 -9.11 9.08 -35.05
C GLY A 257 -9.38 8.99 -36.54
N GLY A 258 -10.64 8.72 -36.89
CA GLY A 258 -11.25 8.97 -38.18
C GLY A 258 -12.41 9.94 -38.02
#